data_AF-A0A645FRW9-F1
#
_entry.id   AF-A0A645FRW9-F1
#
_cell.length_a   1.000
_cell.length_b   1.000
_cell.length_c   1.000
_cell.angle_alpha   90.00
_cell.angle_beta   90.00
_cell.angle_gamma   90.00
#
_symmetry.space_group_name_H-M   'P 1'
#
loop_
_entity.id
_entity.type
_entity.pdbx_description
1 polymer ?
#
loop_
_entity_poly.entity_id
_entity_poly.type
_entity_poly.pdbx_seq_one_letter_code
_entity_poly.pdbx_strand_id
1 'polypeptide(L)' 'MLYITDKETIYTYRVYTRKKVHETEIEVIYDSVAKDRGKPVLTLSTCFNLKEPESRIIVQGELVGSQPYSEEAFAALK' A
#
# COMPACT_ATOMS: atom_id res chain seq x y z
N MET A 1 -5.51 1.35 8.11
CA MET A 1 -6.06 0.70 6.91
C MET A 1 -5.77 1.58 5.71
N LEU A 2 -5.72 1.02 4.50
CA LEU A 2 -5.68 1.76 3.25
C LEU A 2 -6.90 1.34 2.43
N TYR A 3 -7.62 2.31 1.87
CA TYR A 3 -8.81 2.08 1.06
C TYR A 3 -8.57 2.64 -0.33
N ILE A 4 -8.73 1.79 -1.35
CA ILE A 4 -8.59 2.15 -2.77
C ILE A 4 -9.91 1.86 -3.45
N THR A 5 -10.33 2.69 -4.40
CA THR A 5 -11.54 2.45 -5.19
C THR A 5 -11.29 2.76 -6.66
N ASP A 6 -11.83 1.92 -7.53
CA ASP A 6 -11.95 2.15 -8.98
C ASP A 6 -13.32 2.75 -9.35
N LYS A 7 -14.11 3.16 -8.35
CA LYS A 7 -15.53 3.60 -8.41
C LYS A 7 -16.54 2.50 -8.71
N GLU A 8 -16.11 1.24 -8.77
CA GLU A 8 -16.98 0.06 -8.83
C GLU A 8 -16.81 -0.82 -7.58
N THR A 9 -15.58 -0.96 -7.10
CA THR A 9 -15.17 -1.77 -5.96
C THR A 9 -14.28 -0.96 -5.03
N ILE A 10 -14.53 -1.07 -3.72
CA ILE A 10 -13.67 -0.58 -2.66
C ILE A 10 -12.80 -1.75 -2.19
N TYR A 11 -11.48 -1.61 -2.31
CA TYR A 11 -10.49 -2.56 -1.84
C TYR A 11 -9.92 -2.09 -0.49
N THR A 12 -9.96 -2.98 0.49
CA THR A 12 -9.45 -2.72 1.84
C THR A 12 -8.13 -3.44 2.06
N TYR A 13 -7.08 -2.67 2.32
CA TYR A 13 -5.75 -3.19 2.63
C TYR A 13 -5.39 -2.91 4.10
N ARG A 14 -4.84 -3.92 4.77
CA ARG A 14 -4.31 -3.80 6.13
C ARG A 14 -2.79 -3.59 6.07
N VAL A 15 -2.34 -2.44 6.58
CA VAL A 15 -0.90 -2.12 6.67
C VAL A 15 -0.22 -3.13 7.58
N TYR A 16 0.90 -3.70 7.10
CA TYR A 16 1.71 -4.64 7.87
C TYR A 16 3.18 -4.22 7.96
N THR A 17 3.62 -3.24 7.17
CA THR A 17 5.01 -2.76 7.19
C THR A 17 5.09 -1.27 6.89
N ARG A 18 5.96 -0.59 7.63
CA ARG A 18 6.41 0.77 7.38
C ARG A 18 7.92 0.81 7.61
N LYS A 19 8.71 1.12 6.58
CA LYS A 19 10.18 1.18 6.69
C LYS A 19 10.75 2.34 5.87
N LYS A 20 11.95 2.78 6.25
CA LYS A 20 12.79 3.62 5.40
C LYS A 20 13.68 2.72 4.57
N VAL A 21 13.94 3.10 3.32
CA VAL A 21 14.78 2.35 2.38
C VAL A 21 15.60 3.32 1.53
N HIS A 22 16.69 2.80 0.95
CA HIS A 22 17.46 3.52 -0.05
C HIS A 22 16.65 3.74 -1.34
N GLU A 23 16.90 4.84 -2.08
CA GLU A 23 16.18 5.06 -3.35
C GLU A 23 16.44 3.99 -4.41
N THR A 24 17.49 3.20 -4.26
CA THR A 24 17.86 2.10 -5.18
C THR A 24 17.24 0.75 -4.80
N GLU A 25 16.60 0.63 -3.63
CA GLU A 25 15.91 -0.59 -3.19
C GLU A 25 14.56 -0.73 -3.93
N ILE A 26 14.61 -1.02 -5.23
CA ILE A 26 13.44 -1.15 -6.09
C ILE A 26 12.70 -2.49 -5.91
N GLU A 27 13.33 -3.48 -5.28
CA GLU A 27 12.74 -4.79 -5.01
C GLU A 27 11.51 -4.71 -4.09
N VAL A 28 11.35 -3.60 -3.36
CA VAL A 28 10.19 -3.36 -2.48
C VAL A 28 8.85 -3.21 -3.21
N ILE A 29 8.87 -3.06 -4.54
CA ILE A 29 7.68 -3.01 -5.40
C ILE A 29 7.55 -4.23 -6.33
N TYR A 30 8.44 -5.21 -6.25
CA TYR A 30 8.38 -6.40 -7.11
C TYR A 30 7.24 -7.34 -6.70
N ASP A 31 6.74 -8.12 -7.66
CA ASP A 31 5.70 -9.13 -7.44
C ASP A 31 6.09 -10.18 -6.39
N SER A 32 7.39 -10.40 -6.16
CA SER A 32 7.89 -11.29 -5.10
C SER A 32 7.36 -10.91 -3.73
N VAL A 33 7.18 -9.61 -3.45
CA VAL A 33 6.61 -9.12 -2.18
C VAL A 33 5.21 -9.69 -1.95
N ALA A 34 4.37 -9.73 -2.99
CA ALA A 34 3.03 -10.30 -2.92
C ALA A 34 3.07 -11.84 -2.84
N LYS A 35 3.99 -12.47 -3.58
CA LYS A 35 4.20 -13.93 -3.53
C LYS A 35 4.59 -14.41 -2.15
N ASP A 36 5.55 -13.74 -1.51
CA ASP A 36 6.04 -14.08 -0.16
C ASP A 36 4.96 -13.85 0.91
N ARG A 37 4.10 -12.83 0.72
CA ARG A 37 2.96 -12.57 1.61
C ARG A 37 1.80 -13.55 1.40
N GLY A 38 1.70 -14.19 0.24
CA GLY A 38 0.58 -15.05 -0.16
C GLY A 38 -0.73 -14.30 -0.44
N LYS A 39 -0.67 -12.98 -0.59
CA LYS A 39 -1.83 -12.09 -0.82
C LYS A 39 -1.43 -10.90 -1.70
N PRO A 40 -2.39 -10.28 -2.43
CA PRO A 40 -2.13 -9.01 -3.09
C PRO A 40 -1.62 -7.95 -2.11
N VAL A 41 -0.57 -7.21 -2.51
CA VAL A 41 0.06 -6.17 -1.70
C VAL A 41 -0.03 -4.82 -2.39
N LEU A 42 -0.45 -3.81 -1.64
CA LEU A 42 -0.34 -2.40 -2.02
C LEU A 42 0.93 -1.81 -1.41
N THR A 43 1.81 -1.24 -2.24
CA THR A 43 3.01 -0.52 -1.80
C THR A 43 2.87 0.97 -2.08
N LEU A 44 2.92 1.80 -1.04
CA LEU A 44 3.01 3.26 -1.13
C LEU A 44 4.46 3.68 -0.89
N SER A 45 5.00 4.51 -1.78
CA SER A 45 6.35 5.06 -1.67
C SER A 45 6.31 6.57 -1.69
N THR A 46 7.03 7.22 -0.79
CA THR A 46 7.19 8.67 -0.77
C THR A 46 8.61 9.08 -0.40
N CYS A 47 8.98 10.32 -0.73
CA CYS A 47 10.23 10.93 -0.30
C CYS A 47 10.13 11.30 1.19
N PHE A 48 11.20 11.09 1.95
CA PHE A 48 11.33 11.58 3.31
C PHE A 48 12.36 12.72 3.41
N ASN A 49 13.61 12.45 3.01
CA ASN A 49 14.70 13.43 2.97
C ASN A 49 15.64 13.10 1.81
N LEU A 50 15.67 13.95 0.78
CA LEU A 50 16.47 13.73 -0.43
C LEU A 50 17.99 13.90 -0.22
N LYS A 51 18.42 14.35 0.96
CA LYS A 51 19.85 14.56 1.29
C LYS A 51 20.50 13.36 1.97
N GLU A 52 19.73 12.34 2.32
CA GLU A 52 20.20 11.15 3.04
C GLU A 52 19.98 9.89 2.19
N PRO A 53 20.82 8.84 2.34
CA PRO A 53 20.68 7.60 1.59
C PRO A 53 19.33 6.91 1.83
N GLU A 54 18.78 6.93 3.06
CA GLU A 54 17.44 6.40 3.35
C GLU A 54 16.33 7.41 3.00
N SER A 55 16.27 7.78 1.72
CA SER A 55 15.42 8.88 1.24
C SER A 55 13.95 8.51 1.02
N ARG A 56 13.58 7.22 1.10
CA ARG A 56 12.22 6.73 0.80
C ARG A 56 11.53 6.14 2.03
N ILE A 57 10.27 6.50 2.24
CA ILE A 57 9.37 5.77 3.14
C ILE A 57 8.51 4.83 2.31
N ILE A 58 8.52 3.56 2.70
CA ILE A 58 7.67 2.51 2.16
C ILE A 58 6.60 2.15 3.18
N VAL A 59 5.35 2.09 2.74
CA VAL A 59 4.22 1.52 3.47
C VAL A 59 3.62 0.41 2.64
N GLN A 60 3.50 -0.78 3.22
CA GLN A 60 2.91 -1.95 2.55
C GLN A 60 1.68 -2.44 3.29
N GLY A 61 0.63 -2.74 2.54
CA GLY A 61 -0.60 -3.34 3.05
C GLY A 61 -1.02 -4.58 2.26
N GLU A 62 -1.58 -5.57 2.94
CA GLU A 62 -2.14 -6.77 2.34
C GLU A 62 -3.63 -6.60 2.11
N LEU A 63 -4.17 -7.10 1.00
CA LEU A 63 -5.61 -7.09 0.73
C LEU A 63 -6.32 -7.97 1.77
N VAL A 64 -7.32 -7.41 2.46
CA VAL A 64 -8.13 -8.13 3.46
C VAL A 64 -9.60 -8.20 3.12
N GLY A 65 -10.07 -7.45 2.12
CA GLY A 65 -11.45 -7.53 1.65
C GLY A 65 -11.75 -6.58 0.51
N SER A 66 -12.88 -6.79 -0.13
CA SER A 66 -13.46 -5.91 -1.14
C SER A 66 -14.97 -5.82 -0.95
N GLN A 67 -15.56 -4.70 -1.35
CA GLN A 67 -17.01 -4.48 -1.35
C GLN A 67 -17.41 -3.57 -2.52
N PRO A 68 -18.66 -3.65 -3.02
CA PRO A 68 -19.15 -2.72 -4.04
C PRO A 68 -19.01 -1.26 -3.59
N TYR A 69 -18.74 -0.38 -4.55
CA TYR A 69 -18.66 1.05 -4.30
C TYR A 69 -20.06 1.68 -4.21
N SER A 70 -20.24 2.52 -3.19
CA SER A 70 -21.22 3.60 -3.17
C SER A 70 -20.56 4.81 -2.51
N GLU A 71 -21.05 6.03 -2.80
CA GLU A 71 -20.52 7.23 -2.15
C GLU A 71 -20.67 7.16 -0.63
N GLU A 72 -21.81 6.64 -0.15
CA GLU A 72 -22.10 6.45 1.27
C GLU A 72 -21.16 5.40 1.89
N ALA A 73 -20.99 4.25 1.22
CA ALA A 73 -20.13 3.17 1.68
C ALA A 73 -18.66 3.62 1.76
N PHE A 74 -18.19 4.41 0.80
CA PHE A 74 -16.83 4.95 0.81
C PHE A 74 -16.65 6.05 1.85
N ALA A 75 -17.61 6.96 1.98
CA ALA A 75 -17.59 8.04 2.96
C ALA A 75 -17.65 7.54 4.41
N ALA A 76 -18.21 6.35 4.63
CA ALA A 76 -18.28 5.69 5.94
C ALA A 76 -16.95 5.06 6.39
N LEU A 77 -15.92 4.95 5.52
CA LEU A 77 -14.63 4.33 5.84
C LEU A 77 -13.66 5.21 6.67
N LYS A 78 -14.20 6.17 7.43
CA LYS A 78 -13.42 7.15 8.22
C LYS A 78 -12.94 6.57 9.55
#